data_AF-A0A226BUJ3-F1
#
_entry.id   AF-A0A226BUJ3-F1
#
_cell.length_a   1.000
_cell.length_b   1.000
_cell.length_c   1.000
_cell.angle_alpha   90.00
_cell.angle_beta   90.00
_cell.angle_gamma   90.00
#
_symmetry.space_group_name_H-M   'P 1'
#
loop_
_entity.id
_entity.type
_entity.pdbx_description
1 polymer ?
#
loop_
_entity_poly.entity_id
_entity_poly.type
_entity_poly.pdbx_seq_one_letter_code
_entity_poly.pdbx_strand_id
1 'polypeptide(L)' 'MKHCTTLKELEQKIKQYMSYYNNYRYKWNLKQETPVQYSDYFLISA' A
#
# COMPACT_ATOMS: atom_id res chain seq x y z
N MET A 1 13.62 14.28 2.53
CA MET A 1 13.31 13.29 1.48
C MET A 1 14.56 13.10 0.62
N LYS A 2 15.04 11.86 0.40
CA LYS A 2 16.12 11.62 -0.56
C LYS A 2 15.57 11.74 -1.99
N HIS A 3 16.27 12.50 -2.83
CA HIS A 3 16.02 12.55 -4.26
C HIS A 3 16.50 11.25 -4.91
N CYS A 4 15.70 10.72 -5.84
CA CYS A 4 16.10 9.62 -6.70
C CYS A 4 16.95 10.21 -7.83
N THR A 5 18.13 9.63 -8.04
CA THR A 5 19.09 10.06 -9.08
C THR A 5 19.08 9.13 -10.29
N THR A 6 18.48 7.95 -10.16
CA THR A 6 18.33 6.97 -11.24
C THR A 6 16.89 6.47 -11.35
N LEU A 7 16.53 5.98 -12.54
CA LEU A 7 15.24 5.34 -12.78
C LEU A 7 15.00 4.16 -11.83
N LYS A 8 16.04 3.36 -11.58
CA LYS A 8 15.98 2.20 -10.67
C LYS A 8 15.62 2.61 -9.23
N GLU A 9 16.21 3.69 -8.74
CA GLU A 9 15.87 4.22 -7.40
C GLU A 9 14.42 4.72 -7.34
N LEU A 10 13.94 5.34 -8.40
CA LEU A 10 12.55 5.79 -8.50
C LEU A 10 11.58 4.60 -8.49
N GLU A 11 11.82 3.59 -9.30
CA GLU A 11 11.00 2.36 -9.34
C GLU A 11 10.97 1.66 -7.98
N GLN A 12 12.13 1.53 -7.32
CA GLN A 12 12.21 0.94 -6.00
C GLN A 12 11.39 1.72 -4.97
N LYS A 13 11.44 3.05 -5.01
CA LYS A 13 10.68 3.92 -4.11
C LYS A 13 9.17 3.83 -4.36
N ILE A 14 8.75 3.71 -5.62
CA ILE A 14 7.35 3.48 -5.97
C ILE A 14 6.87 2.12 -5.43
N LYS A 15 7.66 1.05 -5.65
CA LYS A 15 7.33 -0.30 -5.13
C LYS A 15 7.22 -0.31 -3.60
N GLN A 16 8.15 0.37 -2.92
CA GLN A 16 8.12 0.53 -1.46
C GLN A 16 6.87 1.28 -0.99
N TYR A 17 6.51 2.37 -1.68
CA TYR A 17 5.30 3.13 -1.36
C TYR A 17 4.03 2.31 -1.58
N MET A 18 3.93 1.56 -2.69
CA MET A 18 2.79 0.68 -2.96
C MET A 18 2.65 -0.39 -1.88
N SER A 19 3.75 -1.03 -1.48
CA SER A 19 3.75 -2.02 -0.39
C SER A 19 3.31 -1.40 0.94
N TYR A 20 3.83 -0.21 1.28
CA TYR A 20 3.42 0.54 2.47
C TYR A 20 1.91 0.84 2.45
N TYR A 21 1.42 1.39 1.34
CA TYR A 21 0.02 1.78 1.19
C TYR A 21 -0.92 0.57 1.31
N ASN A 22 -0.59 -0.53 0.65
CA ASN A 22 -1.46 -1.70 0.58
C ASN A 22 -1.49 -2.51 1.89
N ASN A 23 -0.38 -2.57 2.62
CA ASN A 23 -0.24 -3.47 3.76
C ASN A 23 -0.22 -2.78 5.13
N TYR A 24 0.00 -1.47 5.20
CA TYR A 24 0.24 -0.80 6.48
C TYR A 24 -0.55 0.51 6.66
N ARG A 25 -1.05 1.11 5.56
CA ARG A 25 -1.85 2.32 5.66
C ARG A 25 -3.31 1.97 5.92
N TYR A 26 -3.70 2.03 7.20
CA TYR A 26 -5.08 1.86 7.61
C TYR A 26 -6.00 2.94 7.04
N LYS A 27 -7.18 2.55 6.54
CA LYS A 27 -8.22 3.48 6.11
C LYS A 27 -8.98 4.00 7.34
N TRP A 28 -8.64 5.21 7.78
CA TRP A 28 -9.24 5.87 8.94
C TRP A 28 -10.77 6.01 8.87
N ASN A 29 -11.34 6.10 7.66
CA ASN A 29 -12.78 6.22 7.45
C ASN A 29 -13.49 4.86 7.25
N LEU A 30 -12.76 3.74 7.30
CA LEU A 30 -13.30 2.43 6.92
C LEU A 30 -12.70 1.33 7.80
N LYS A 31 -13.33 1.11 8.96
CA LYS A 31 -13.01 0.07 9.97
C LYS A 31 -11.53 -0.07 10.39
N GLN A 32 -10.67 0.87 9.99
CA GLN A 32 -9.22 0.83 10.18
C GLN A 32 -8.56 -0.43 9.62
N GLU A 33 -9.03 -0.94 8.48
CA GLU A 33 -8.38 -2.04 7.78
C GLU A 33 -7.43 -1.53 6.70
N THR A 34 -6.41 -2.32 6.36
CA THR A 34 -5.54 -2.06 5.22
C THR A 34 -6.25 -2.42 3.91
N PRO A 35 -5.87 -1.84 2.77
CA PRO A 35 -6.46 -2.17 1.47
C PRO A 35 -6.52 -3.66 1.17
N VAL A 36 -5.48 -4.43 1.53
CA VAL A 36 -5.46 -5.89 1.29
C VAL A 36 -6.45 -6.64 2.17
N GLN A 37 -6.50 -6.32 3.47
CA GLN A 37 -7.45 -6.93 4.41
C GLN A 37 -8.90 -6.69 4.00
N TYR A 38 -9.20 -5.48 3.53
CA TYR A 38 -10.52 -5.17 3.00
C TYR A 38 -10.85 -6.01 1.75
N SER A 39 -9.91 -6.17 0.81
CA SER A 39 -10.14 -7.02 -0.37
C SER A 39 -10.42 -8.49 0.01
N ASP A 40 -9.63 -9.04 0.94
CA ASP A 40 -9.77 -10.44 1.37
C ASP A 40 -11.11 -10.67 2.08
N TYR A 41 -11.56 -9.73 2.91
CA TYR A 41 -12.88 -9.81 3.54
C TYR A 41 -14.01 -9.93 2.50
N PHE A 42 -13.98 -9.10 1.46
CA PHE A 42 -15.00 -9.11 0.42
C PHE A 42 -14.97 -10.41 -0.40
N LEU A 43 -13.78 -10.95 -0.70
CA LEU A 43 -13.63 -12.21 -1.43
C LEU A 43 -14.06 -13.44 -0.62
N ILE A 44 -13.92 -13.41 0.71
CA ILE A 44 -14.33 -14.51 1.60
C ILE A 44 -15.83 -14.43 1.92
N SER A 45 -16.42 -13.23 1.91
CA SER A 45 -17.84 -13.00 2.23
C SER A 45 -18.79 -13.11 1.03
N ALA A 46 -18.27 -13.27 -0.19
CA ALA A 46 -19.03 -13.46 -1.43
C ALA A 46 -19.18 -14.95 -1.76
#